data_AF-A0A9X8VB08-F1
#
_entry.id   AF-A0A9X8VB08-F1
#
_cell.length_a   1.000
_cell.length_b   1.000
_cell.length_c   1.000
_cell.angle_alpha   90.00
_cell.angle_beta   90.00
_cell.angle_gamma   90.00
#
_symmetry.space_group_name_H-M   'P 1'
#
loop_
_entity.id
_entity.type
_entity.pdbx_description
1 polymer ?
#
loop_
_entity_poly.entity_id
_entity_poly.type
_entity_poly.pdbx_seq_one_letter_code
_entity_poly.pdbx_strand_id
1 'polypeptide(L)'
;PDVLARFTTRIVADKARYPFLLSNGNRIGQGELADGRHWVQWQDPFPKPCYLFALVAGDFDVLRDSFTTRSGRKVALELFVDRGNLDRADWAMTSLKNSMKWDETRFGLEYDL
;
A
#
# COMPACT_ATOMS: atom_id res chain seq x y z
N PRO A 1 -6.27 17.51 14.28
CA PRO A 1 -5.95 16.94 12.94
C PRO A 1 -5.32 17.96 11.96
N ASP A 2 -5.24 19.21 12.39
CA ASP A 2 -4.69 20.41 11.79
C ASP A 2 -3.15 20.47 11.73
N VAL A 3 -2.43 19.62 12.48
CA VAL A 3 -0.98 19.46 12.32
C VAL A 3 -0.69 18.41 11.24
N LEU A 4 -0.09 18.85 10.15
CA LEU A 4 0.24 18.03 8.98
C LEU A 4 1.75 17.85 8.86
N ALA A 5 2.21 16.61 8.71
CA ALA A 5 3.63 16.30 8.52
C ALA A 5 3.83 15.35 7.34
N ARG A 6 4.99 15.43 6.69
CA ARG A 6 5.44 14.42 5.72
C ARG A 6 6.07 13.25 6.49
N PHE A 7 5.67 12.02 6.15
CA PHE A 7 6.13 10.83 6.84
C PHE A 7 7.12 10.05 5.98
N THR A 8 8.22 9.64 6.61
CA THR A 8 9.12 8.61 6.09
C THR A 8 9.24 7.55 7.17
N THR A 9 8.80 6.33 6.85
CA THR A 9 8.67 5.23 7.81
C THR A 9 9.63 4.13 7.43
N ARG A 10 10.58 3.79 8.32
CA ARG A 10 11.41 2.60 8.18
C ARG A 10 10.93 1.54 9.15
N ILE A 11 10.63 0.35 8.63
CA ILE A 11 10.19 -0.80 9.41
C ILE A 11 11.32 -1.82 9.38
N VAL A 12 11.68 -2.37 10.54
CA VAL A 12 12.67 -3.44 10.68
C VAL A 12 12.02 -4.58 11.48
N ALA A 13 12.02 -5.79 10.95
CA ALA A 13 11.39 -6.92 11.60
C ALA A 13 12.06 -8.25 11.22
N ASP A 14 11.76 -9.30 11.96
CA ASP A 14 12.14 -10.68 11.61
C ASP A 14 11.48 -11.07 10.27
N LYS A 15 12.30 -11.50 9.30
CA LYS A 15 11.82 -11.76 7.93
C LYS A 15 10.97 -13.02 7.82
N ALA A 16 11.21 -14.02 8.67
CA ALA A 16 10.45 -15.26 8.64
C ALA A 16 9.04 -15.06 9.20
N ARG A 17 8.89 -14.24 10.24
CA ARG A 17 7.61 -13.94 10.88
C ARG A 17 6.84 -12.82 10.18
N TYR A 18 7.54 -11.86 9.58
CA TYR A 18 6.94 -10.66 9.00
C TYR A 18 7.48 -10.40 7.59
N PRO A 19 7.27 -11.30 6.62
CA PRO A 19 7.82 -11.14 5.27
C PRO A 19 7.27 -9.91 4.53
N PHE A 20 6.12 -9.37 4.92
CA PHE A 20 5.58 -8.11 4.41
C PHE A 20 5.63 -7.00 5.46
N LEU A 21 6.28 -5.88 5.13
CA LEU A 21 6.32 -4.66 5.93
C LEU A 21 5.74 -3.50 5.11
N LEU A 22 4.58 -3.00 5.51
CA LEU A 22 3.79 -2.01 4.78
C LEU A 22 3.61 -0.74 5.62
N SER A 23 3.66 0.42 4.97
CA SER A 23 3.23 1.71 5.52
C SER A 23 2.71 2.60 4.38
N ASN A 24 2.26 3.81 4.69
CA ASN A 24 1.71 4.72 3.69
C ASN A 24 2.75 5.13 2.63
N GLY A 25 2.28 5.38 1.42
CA GLY A 25 3.08 5.93 0.33
C GLY A 25 3.83 4.87 -0.47
N ASN A 26 4.98 5.26 -1.00
CA ASN A 26 5.77 4.45 -1.93
C ASN A 26 7.01 3.85 -1.25
N ARG A 27 7.38 2.63 -1.63
CA ARG A 27 8.62 1.98 -1.18
C ARG A 27 9.82 2.71 -1.80
N ILE A 28 10.65 3.32 -0.95
CA ILE A 28 11.86 4.04 -1.37
C ILE A 28 13.16 3.32 -1.00
N GLY A 29 13.08 2.25 -0.21
CA GLY A 29 14.25 1.48 0.18
C GLY A 29 13.90 0.12 0.76
N GLN A 30 14.84 -0.81 0.64
CA GLN A 30 14.73 -2.15 1.20
C GLN A 30 16.12 -2.72 1.52
N GLY A 31 16.18 -3.66 2.44
CA GLY A 31 17.39 -4.44 2.65
C GLY A 31 17.24 -5.52 3.70
N GLU A 32 18.28 -6.34 3.80
CA GLU A 32 18.39 -7.43 4.76
C GLU A 32 19.39 -7.04 5.86
N LEU A 33 19.26 -7.66 7.02
CA LEU A 33 20.19 -7.54 8.14
C LEU A 33 20.80 -8.92 8.45
N ALA A 34 22.00 -8.93 9.03
CA ALA A 34 22.78 -10.15 9.24
C ALA A 34 22.14 -11.14 10.24
N ASP A 35 21.16 -10.71 11.03
CA ASP A 35 20.54 -11.50 12.10
C ASP A 35 19.16 -12.07 11.72
N GLY A 36 18.89 -12.22 10.42
CA GLY A 36 17.62 -12.76 9.92
C GLY A 36 16.47 -11.75 9.88
N ARG A 37 16.72 -10.51 10.29
CA ARG A 37 15.79 -9.39 10.09
C ARG A 37 15.94 -8.78 8.71
N HIS A 38 14.91 -8.08 8.28
CA HIS A 38 14.94 -7.24 7.09
C HIS A 38 14.28 -5.89 7.36
N TRP A 39 14.37 -4.98 6.40
CA TRP A 39 13.74 -3.68 6.50
C TRP A 39 13.17 -3.19 5.19
N VAL A 40 12.14 -2.37 5.31
CA VAL A 40 11.53 -1.64 4.21
C VAL A 40 11.34 -0.19 4.64
N GLN A 41 11.63 0.75 3.76
CA GLN A 41 11.41 2.17 3.96
C GLN A 41 10.38 2.70 2.99
N TRP A 42 9.39 3.39 3.55
CA TRP A 42 8.25 3.97 2.87
C TRP A 42 8.29 5.49 2.99
N GLN A 43 7.86 6.19 1.94
CA GLN A 43 7.71 7.63 1.96
C GLN A 43 6.38 8.03 1.36
N ASP A 44 5.63 8.83 2.11
CA ASP A 44 4.42 9.49 1.65
C ASP A 44 4.75 10.97 1.38
N PRO A 45 4.68 11.44 0.13
CA PRO A 45 5.03 12.81 -0.22
C PRO A 45 4.01 13.82 0.30
N PHE A 46 2.78 13.40 0.60
CA PHE A 46 1.71 14.30 1.00
C PHE A 46 1.71 14.54 2.53
N PRO A 47 1.73 15.80 2.99
CA PRO A 47 1.54 16.11 4.41
C PRO A 47 0.21 15.57 4.91
N LYS A 48 0.24 14.73 5.94
CA LYS A 48 -0.95 14.13 6.54
C LYS A 48 -0.94 14.28 8.06
N PRO A 49 -2.12 14.30 8.70
CA PRO A 49 -2.20 14.17 10.13
C PRO A 49 -1.88 12.75 10.58
N CYS A 50 -1.38 12.60 11.81
CA CYS A 50 -0.92 11.30 12.31
C CYS A 50 -2.03 10.24 12.43
N TYR A 51 -3.32 10.62 12.49
CA TYR A 51 -4.41 9.64 12.52
C TYR A 51 -4.56 8.86 11.20
N LEU A 52 -3.96 9.33 10.10
CA LEU A 52 -3.89 8.62 8.82
C LEU A 52 -2.62 7.75 8.68
N PHE A 53 -1.78 7.71 9.71
CA PHE A 53 -0.63 6.82 9.73
C PHE A 53 -1.09 5.37 9.83
N ALA A 54 -0.50 4.49 9.01
CA ALA A 54 -0.71 3.06 9.07
C ALA A 54 0.63 2.31 8.99
N LEU A 55 0.69 1.19 9.71
CA LEU A 55 1.76 0.21 9.62
C LEU A 55 1.16 -1.18 9.72
N VAL A 56 1.57 -2.07 8.81
CA VAL A 56 1.19 -3.49 8.84
C VAL A 56 2.46 -4.32 8.68
N ALA A 57 2.62 -5.34 9.51
CA ALA A 57 3.70 -6.31 9.41
C ALA A 57 3.11 -7.72 9.59
N GLY A 58 3.34 -8.62 8.64
CA GLY A 58 2.73 -9.95 8.68
C GLY A 58 3.08 -10.83 7.49
N ASP A 59 2.46 -12.00 7.46
CA ASP A 59 2.52 -12.94 6.35
C ASP A 59 1.14 -13.08 5.70
N PHE A 60 1.07 -12.83 4.39
CA PHE A 60 -0.17 -12.65 3.66
C PHE A 60 -0.12 -13.33 2.29
N ASP A 61 -1.27 -13.76 1.79
CA ASP A 61 -1.46 -13.88 0.36
C ASP A 61 -1.78 -12.49 -0.22
N VAL A 62 -1.34 -12.25 -1.46
CA VAL A 62 -1.45 -10.93 -2.10
C VAL A 62 -2.06 -11.08 -3.48
N LEU A 63 -3.26 -10.53 -3.66
CA LEU A 63 -3.84 -10.34 -4.98
C LEU A 63 -3.26 -9.07 -5.58
N ARG A 64 -2.51 -9.21 -6.69
CA ARG A 64 -1.89 -8.09 -7.40
C ARG A 64 -2.61 -7.83 -8.71
N ASP A 65 -2.85 -6.56 -8.97
CA ASP A 65 -3.47 -6.09 -10.20
C ASP A 65 -2.98 -4.67 -10.53
N SER A 66 -3.56 -4.03 -11.55
CA SER A 66 -3.26 -2.66 -11.90
C SER A 66 -4.49 -1.91 -12.41
N PHE A 67 -4.43 -0.58 -12.29
CA PHE A 67 -5.40 0.34 -12.85
C PHE A 67 -4.66 1.45 -13.61
N THR A 68 -5.14 1.80 -14.80
CA THR A 68 -4.59 2.92 -15.56
C THR A 68 -5.56 4.08 -15.46
N THR A 69 -5.10 5.19 -14.89
CA THR A 69 -5.89 6.41 -14.77
C THR A 69 -6.18 7.04 -16.13
N ARG A 70 -7.16 7.96 -16.20
CA ARG A 70 -7.49 8.67 -17.44
C ARG A 70 -6.30 9.47 -18.02
N SER A 71 -5.36 9.93 -17.19
CA SER A 71 -4.14 10.62 -17.65
C SER A 71 -3.03 9.66 -18.10
N GLY A 72 -3.22 8.34 -17.92
CA GLY A 72 -2.28 7.30 -18.31
C GLY A 72 -1.33 6.84 -17.20
N ARG A 73 -1.44 7.36 -15.97
CA ARG A 73 -0.67 6.82 -14.83
C ARG A 73 -1.09 5.38 -14.55
N LYS A 74 -0.12 4.46 -14.49
CA LYS A 74 -0.31 3.08 -14.05
C LYS A 74 -0.15 2.97 -12.54
N VAL A 75 -1.22 2.57 -11.86
CA VAL A 75 -1.29 2.36 -10.42
C VAL A 75 -1.22 0.87 -10.14
N ALA A 76 -0.29 0.44 -9.29
CA ALA A 76 -0.24 -0.93 -8.79
C ALA A 76 -1.30 -1.11 -7.69
N LEU A 77 -2.12 -2.15 -7.79
CA LEU A 77 -3.12 -2.50 -6.79
C LEU A 77 -2.68 -3.77 -6.09
N GLU A 78 -2.59 -3.73 -4.76
CA GLU A 78 -2.22 -4.88 -3.94
C GLU A 78 -3.24 -5.06 -2.82
N LEU A 79 -3.88 -6.22 -2.77
CA LEU A 79 -4.82 -6.58 -1.71
C LEU A 79 -4.24 -7.73 -0.90
N PHE A 80 -3.93 -7.44 0.36
CA PHE A 80 -3.31 -8.37 1.31
C PHE A 80 -4.41 -9.06 2.14
N VAL A 81 -4.37 -10.38 2.20
CA VAL A 81 -5.30 -11.22 2.97
C VAL A 81 -4.55 -12.30 3.72
N ASP A 82 -5.15 -12.84 4.79
CA ASP A 82 -4.60 -14.00 5.47
C ASP A 82 -4.41 -15.17 4.49
N ARG A 83 -3.36 -15.96 4.72
CA ARG A 83 -3.02 -17.14 3.91
C ARG A 83 -4.24 -18.04 3.71
N GLY A 84 -4.48 -18.43 2.45
CA GLY A 84 -5.58 -19.31 2.05
C GLY A 84 -6.90 -18.59 1.71
N ASN A 85 -6.99 -17.26 1.81
CA ASN A 85 -8.21 -16.50 1.47
C ASN A 85 -8.16 -15.81 0.09
N LEU A 86 -7.15 -16.11 -0.74
CA LEU A 86 -6.95 -15.40 -2.00
C LEU A 86 -8.13 -15.56 -2.98
N ASP A 87 -8.79 -16.72 -2.97
CA ASP A 87 -9.98 -17.05 -3.76
C ASP A 87 -11.21 -16.18 -3.42
N ARG A 88 -11.17 -15.47 -2.29
CA ARG A 88 -12.24 -14.56 -1.84
C ARG A 88 -11.94 -13.09 -2.15
N ALA A 89 -10.79 -12.76 -2.73
CA ALA A 89 -10.30 -11.40 -2.87
C ALA A 89 -10.73 -10.69 -4.18
N ASP A 90 -11.10 -11.44 -5.22
CA ASP A 90 -11.33 -10.89 -6.58
C ASP A 90 -12.45 -9.84 -6.65
N TRP A 91 -13.52 -10.03 -5.88
CA TRP A 91 -14.64 -9.09 -5.86
C TRP A 91 -14.24 -7.74 -5.26
N ALA A 92 -13.39 -7.75 -4.23
CA ALA A 92 -12.88 -6.53 -3.61
C ALA A 92 -11.96 -5.77 -4.58
N MET A 93 -11.08 -6.47 -5.30
CA MET A 93 -10.22 -5.87 -6.33
C MET A 93 -11.04 -5.25 -7.47
N THR A 94 -12.08 -5.96 -7.93
CA THR A 94 -13.01 -5.45 -8.94
C THR A 94 -13.72 -4.18 -8.44
N SER A 95 -14.18 -4.19 -7.19
CA SER A 95 -14.85 -3.04 -6.58
C SER A 95 -13.91 -1.82 -6.47
N LEU A 96 -12.64 -2.02 -6.10
CA LEU A 96 -11.65 -0.96 -6.05
C LEU A 96 -11.46 -0.28 -7.42
N LYS A 97 -11.28 -1.08 -8.49
CA LYS A 97 -11.17 -0.56 -9.86
C LYS A 97 -12.42 0.21 -10.29
N ASN A 98 -13.60 -0.29 -9.93
CA ASN A 98 -14.87 0.39 -10.21
C ASN A 98 -14.96 1.73 -9.47
N SER A 99 -14.56 1.78 -8.20
CA SER A 99 -14.51 3.03 -7.42
C SER A 99 -13.57 4.05 -8.05
N MET A 100 -12.34 3.65 -8.40
CA MET A 100 -11.39 4.53 -9.08
C MET A 100 -11.97 5.06 -10.40
N LYS A 101 -12.59 4.19 -11.21
CA LYS A 101 -13.17 4.61 -12.49
C LYS A 101 -14.37 5.54 -12.32
N TRP A 102 -15.20 5.27 -11.31
CA TRP A 102 -16.37 6.08 -11.04
C TRP A 102 -15.98 7.50 -10.60
N ASP A 103 -14.95 7.63 -9.76
CA ASP A 103 -14.49 8.94 -9.30
C ASP A 103 -13.93 9.79 -10.45
N GLU A 104 -13.19 9.17 -11.38
CA GLU A 104 -12.76 9.82 -12.62
C GLU A 104 -13.92 10.29 -13.50
N THR A 105 -14.94 9.45 -13.66
CA THR A 105 -16.04 9.70 -14.61
C THR A 105 -17.08 10.66 -14.05
N ARG A 106 -17.33 10.61 -12.74
CA ARG A 106 -18.36 11.41 -12.08
C ARG A 106 -17.82 12.72 -11.52
N PHE A 107 -16.61 12.72 -10.96
CA PHE A 107 -16.03 13.87 -10.25
C PHE A 107 -14.74 14.37 -10.88
N GLY A 108 -14.13 13.61 -11.79
CA GLY A 108 -12.89 14.00 -12.44
C GLY A 108 -11.66 13.90 -11.53
N LEU A 109 -11.71 13.04 -10.51
CA LEU A 109 -10.63 12.81 -9.55
C LEU A 109 -9.81 11.57 -9.95
N GLU A 110 -8.49 11.70 -9.99
CA GLU A 110 -7.56 10.61 -10.25
C GLU A 110 -6.79 10.26 -8.98
N TYR A 111 -6.37 9.00 -8.88
CA TYR A 111 -5.49 8.55 -7.81
C TYR A 111 -4.10 9.21 -7.92
N ASP A 112 -3.55 9.61 -6.78
CA ASP A 112 -2.42 10.55 -6.69
C ASP A 112 -1.10 9.93 -6.22
N LEU A 113 -1.10 8.65 -5.86
CA LEU A 113 0.10 7.86 -5.54
C LEU A 113 0.53 6.89 -6.64
#